data_AF-A0A6V7PED4-F1
#
_entry.id   AF-A0A6V7PED4-F1
#
_cell.length_a   1.000
_cell.length_b   1.000
_cell.length_c   1.000
_cell.angle_alpha   90.00
_cell.angle_beta   90.00
_cell.angle_gamma   90.00
#
_symmetry.space_group_name_H-M   'P 1'
#
loop_
_entity.id
_entity.type
_entity.pdbx_description
1 polymer ?
#
loop_
_entity_poly.entity_id
_entity_poly.type
_entity_poly.pdbx_seq_one_letter_code
_entity_poly.pdbx_strand_id
1 'polypeptide(L)'
;MDKSWIHKSRLSKEYFDGVNDFLNFAFERSSQDEKILCPCLRCSNINWHTREVVKEHLVCNGFLRGYTRWACHGESISPLPPVAIQRTIYKILTTARVNS
;
A
#
# COMPACT_ATOMS: atom_id res chain seq x y z
N MET A 1 -9.48 8.20 4.59
CA MET A 1 -8.25 9.00 4.48
C MET A 1 -8.25 9.67 3.11
N ASP A 2 -7.91 10.96 3.01
CA ASP A 2 -7.74 11.63 1.71
C ASP A 2 -6.55 11.02 0.96
N LYS A 3 -6.72 10.76 -0.33
CA LYS A 3 -5.70 10.19 -1.22
C LYS A 3 -5.42 11.06 -2.45
N SER A 4 -6.02 12.25 -2.51
CA SER A 4 -5.80 13.22 -3.59
C SER A 4 -4.32 13.61 -3.73
N TRP A 5 -3.57 13.54 -2.62
CA TRP A 5 -2.14 13.80 -2.54
C TRP A 5 -1.30 12.91 -3.47
N ILE A 6 -1.75 11.69 -3.79
CA ILE A 6 -1.05 10.75 -4.70
C ILE A 6 -0.79 11.38 -6.08
N HIS A 7 -1.65 12.32 -6.49
CA HIS A 7 -1.55 12.99 -7.79
C HIS A 7 -0.82 14.34 -7.73
N LYS A 8 -0.47 14.84 -6.54
CA LYS A 8 0.24 16.12 -6.36
C LYS A 8 1.70 15.99 -6.79
N SER A 9 2.38 17.14 -6.89
CA SER A 9 3.81 17.17 -7.16
C SER A 9 4.58 16.51 -6.03
N ARG A 10 5.58 15.68 -6.35
CA ARG A 10 6.44 15.04 -5.34
C ARG A 10 7.31 16.01 -4.53
N LEU A 11 7.39 17.26 -4.99
CA LEU A 11 8.06 18.35 -4.28
C LEU A 11 7.11 19.13 -3.36
N SER A 12 5.81 18.83 -3.40
CA SER A 12 4.82 19.58 -2.63
C SER A 12 4.68 19.03 -1.22
N LYS A 13 4.34 19.91 -0.28
CA LYS A 13 4.13 19.54 1.13
C LYS A 13 3.02 18.49 1.26
N GLU A 14 1.95 18.64 0.49
CA GLU A 14 0.80 17.72 0.49
C GLU A 14 1.20 16.29 0.13
N TYR A 15 2.13 16.13 -0.83
CA TYR A 15 2.64 14.80 -1.17
C TYR A 15 3.46 14.21 -0.02
N PHE A 16 4.36 15.00 0.57
CA PHE A 16 5.18 14.54 1.70
C PHE A 16 4.34 14.16 2.92
N ASP A 17 3.37 15.00 3.28
CA ASP A 17 2.44 14.74 4.39
C ASP A 17 1.65 13.45 4.12
N GLY A 18 1.07 13.32 2.93
CA GLY A 18 0.34 12.12 2.52
C GLY A 18 1.18 10.84 2.53
N VAL A 19 2.45 10.92 2.13
CA VAL A 19 3.41 9.79 2.26
C VAL A 19 3.63 9.41 3.72
N ASN A 20 3.83 10.39 4.62
CA ASN A 20 4.01 10.09 6.04
C ASN A 20 2.75 9.47 6.67
N ASP A 21 1.57 9.98 6.30
CA ASP A 21 0.28 9.43 6.75
C ASP A 21 0.07 8.00 6.27
N PHE A 22 0.38 7.73 5.00
CA PHE A 22 0.37 6.38 4.45
C PHE A 22 1.33 5.45 5.20
N LEU A 23 2.57 5.89 5.47
CA LEU A 23 3.56 5.09 6.19
C LEU A 23 3.11 4.80 7.63
N ASN A 24 2.52 5.78 8.33
CA ASN A 24 1.95 5.55 9.67
C ASN A 24 0.88 4.46 9.62
N PHE A 25 -0.08 4.62 8.71
CA PHE A 25 -1.17 3.67 8.53
C PHE A 25 -0.67 2.26 8.17
N ALA A 26 0.20 2.15 7.18
CA ALA A 26 0.68 0.87 6.67
C ALA A 26 1.50 0.09 7.71
N PHE A 27 2.38 0.77 8.44
CA PHE A 27 3.20 0.13 9.47
C PHE A 27 2.39 -0.31 10.69
N GLU A 28 1.38 0.46 11.09
CA GLU A 28 0.46 0.07 12.16
C GLU A 28 -0.36 -1.19 11.81
N ARG A 29 -0.72 -1.36 10.53
CA ARG A 29 -1.73 -2.33 10.10
C ARG A 29 -1.20 -3.58 9.39
N SER A 30 -0.01 -3.50 8.79
CA SER A 30 0.46 -4.53 7.85
C SER A 30 1.96 -4.82 7.93
N SER A 31 2.68 -4.25 8.90
CA SER A 31 4.11 -4.50 9.04
C SER A 31 4.39 -5.96 9.40
N GLN A 32 5.46 -6.48 8.81
CA GLN A 32 6.06 -7.77 9.13
C GLN A 32 7.57 -7.55 9.20
N ASP A 33 8.19 -7.94 10.31
CA ASP A 33 9.63 -7.75 10.55
C ASP A 33 10.12 -6.32 10.25
N GLU A 34 9.38 -5.32 10.76
CA GLU A 34 9.65 -3.88 10.54
C GLU A 34 9.68 -3.45 9.07
N LYS A 35 8.93 -4.17 8.20
CA LYS A 35 8.82 -3.89 6.77
C LYS A 35 7.37 -3.91 6.31
N ILE A 36 7.13 -3.22 5.20
CA ILE A 36 5.86 -3.28 4.44
C ILE A 36 6.14 -3.52 2.96
N LEU A 37 5.12 -3.93 2.21
CA LEU A 37 5.18 -3.94 0.75
C LEU A 37 5.31 -2.51 0.22
N CYS A 38 6.22 -2.29 -0.73
CA CYS A 38 6.47 -0.95 -1.24
C CYS A 38 5.49 -0.60 -2.39
N PRO A 39 4.61 0.41 -2.23
CA PRO A 39 3.65 0.81 -3.26
C PRO A 39 4.25 1.80 -4.28
N CYS A 40 5.57 1.95 -4.35
CA CYS A 40 6.17 2.83 -5.35
C CYS A 40 6.00 2.24 -6.76
N LEU A 41 6.10 3.09 -7.78
CA LEU A 41 5.92 2.68 -9.18
C LEU A 41 6.83 1.51 -9.60
N ARG A 42 8.05 1.44 -9.05
CA ARG A 42 9.02 0.37 -9.38
C ARG A 42 8.71 -0.95 -8.69
N CYS A 43 8.32 -0.91 -7.41
CA CYS A 43 8.10 -2.12 -6.61
C CYS A 43 6.69 -2.69 -6.77
N SER A 44 5.69 -1.85 -7.07
CA SER A 44 4.30 -2.24 -7.34
C SER A 44 3.68 -3.21 -6.31
N ASN A 45 3.97 -3.00 -5.02
CA ASN A 45 3.52 -3.86 -3.91
C ASN A 45 4.09 -5.30 -3.94
N ILE A 46 5.28 -5.51 -4.49
CA ILE A 46 5.94 -6.83 -4.55
C ILE A 46 7.07 -6.94 -3.52
N ASN A 47 7.88 -5.90 -3.36
CA ASN A 47 9.07 -5.94 -2.50
C ASN A 47 8.80 -5.41 -1.09
N TRP A 48 9.29 -6.12 -0.08
CA TRP A 48 9.25 -5.72 1.33
C TRP A 48 10.43 -4.84 1.69
N HIS A 49 10.15 -3.67 2.26
CA HIS A 49 11.17 -2.68 2.62
C HIS A 49 10.85 -2.01 3.96
N THR A 50 11.89 -1.50 4.62
CA THR A 50 11.74 -0.73 5.88
C THR A 50 11.10 0.62 5.60
N ARG A 51 10.67 1.30 6.65
CA ARG A 51 9.97 2.58 6.57
C ARG A 51 10.76 3.62 5.80
N GLU A 52 12.07 3.71 6.06
CA GLU A 52 12.99 4.68 5.48
C GLU A 52 13.14 4.43 3.97
N VAL A 53 13.33 3.16 3.58
CA VAL A 53 13.48 2.76 2.18
C VAL A 53 12.18 2.98 1.41
N VAL A 54 11.02 2.63 1.99
CA VAL A 54 9.73 2.91 1.36
C VAL A 54 9.52 4.41 1.19
N LYS A 55 9.82 5.22 2.22
CA LYS A 55 9.72 6.68 2.13
C LYS A 55 10.58 7.24 1.00
N GLU A 56 11.85 6.85 0.94
CA GLU A 56 12.76 7.25 -0.13
C GLU A 56 12.21 6.85 -1.50
N HIS A 57 11.78 5.60 -1.67
CA HIS A 57 11.20 5.11 -2.92
C HIS A 57 9.94 5.90 -3.31
N LEU A 58 9.08 6.27 -2.37
CA LEU A 58 7.88 7.05 -2.67
C LEU A 58 8.20 8.49 -3.07
N VAL A 59 9.25 9.08 -2.51
CA VAL A 59 9.73 10.41 -2.89
C VAL A 59 10.45 10.38 -4.24
N CYS A 60 11.34 9.42 -4.47
CA CYS A 60 12.21 9.33 -5.64
C CYS A 60 11.58 8.67 -6.87
N ASN A 61 10.71 7.68 -6.69
CA ASN A 61 10.06 6.96 -7.78
C ASN A 61 8.57 7.31 -7.92
N GLY A 62 7.96 7.86 -6.87
CA GLY A 62 6.53 8.17 -6.85
C GLY A 62 5.66 7.00 -6.42
N PHE A 63 4.49 7.33 -5.89
CA PHE A 63 3.44 6.39 -5.50
C PHE A 63 2.74 5.83 -6.76
N LEU A 64 2.36 4.54 -6.71
CA LEU A 64 1.59 3.91 -7.78
C LEU A 64 0.19 4.54 -7.87
N ARG A 65 -0.04 5.41 -8.87
CA ARG A 65 -1.24 6.26 -8.97
C ARG A 65 -2.58 5.52 -8.95
N GLY A 66 -2.64 4.31 -9.52
CA GLY A 66 -3.85 3.48 -9.52
C GLY A 66 -4.13 2.77 -8.20
N TYR A 67 -3.18 2.79 -7.26
CA TYR A 67 -3.27 2.11 -5.98
C TYR A 67 -3.93 3.01 -4.92
N THR A 68 -5.18 3.37 -5.17
CA THR A 68 -6.01 4.21 -4.27
C THR A 68 -6.75 3.40 -3.21
N ARG A 69 -6.72 2.07 -3.32
CA ARG A 69 -7.20 1.13 -2.31
C ARG A 69 -6.01 0.41 -1.72
N TRP A 70 -5.72 0.63 -0.45
CA TRP A 70 -4.54 0.06 0.21
C TRP A 70 -4.82 -1.34 0.75
N ALA A 71 -5.29 -2.23 -0.13
CA ALA A 71 -5.71 -3.59 0.21
C ALA A 71 -4.56 -4.44 0.79
N CYS A 72 -3.32 -4.17 0.36
CA CYS A 72 -2.11 -4.82 0.90
C CYS A 72 -1.67 -4.25 2.25
N HIS A 73 -2.25 -3.11 2.66
CA HIS A 73 -1.86 -2.37 3.85
C HIS A 73 -2.99 -2.25 4.88
N GLY A 74 -4.00 -3.13 4.81
CA GLY A 74 -5.04 -3.21 5.82
C GLY A 74 -6.19 -2.21 5.69
N GLU A 75 -6.34 -1.54 4.54
CA GLU A 75 -7.56 -0.75 4.28
C GLU A 75 -8.76 -1.69 4.11
N SER A 76 -9.65 -1.67 5.10
CA SER A 76 -10.89 -2.45 5.08
C SER A 76 -11.71 -2.12 3.84
N ILE A 77 -12.15 -3.16 3.15
CA ILE A 77 -13.21 -3.04 2.15
C ILE A 77 -14.48 -2.83 2.96
N SER A 78 -14.98 -1.59 3.07
CA SER A 78 -16.37 -1.40 3.48
C SER A 78 -17.21 -2.31 2.59
N PRO A 79 -18.04 -3.21 3.14
CA PRO A 79 -18.81 -4.10 2.31
C PRO A 79 -19.67 -3.22 1.41
N LEU A 80 -19.40 -3.26 0.11
CA LEU A 80 -20.47 -3.08 -0.85
C LEU A 80 -21.60 -4.01 -0.42
N PRO A 81 -22.88 -3.61 -0.54
CA PRO A 81 -23.99 -4.52 -0.25
C PRO A 81 -23.72 -5.86 -0.95
N PRO A 82 -23.97 -6.99 -0.27
CA PRO A 82 -23.34 -8.26 -0.57
C PRO A 82 -23.62 -8.71 -2.01
N VAL A 83 -22.61 -8.60 -2.87
CA VAL A 83 -22.53 -9.38 -4.10
C VAL A 83 -21.23 -10.19 -4.05
N ALA A 84 -21.34 -11.34 -3.39
CA ALA A 84 -20.72 -12.63 -3.75
C ALA A 84 -19.22 -12.72 -4.11
N ILE A 85 -18.31 -11.85 -3.67
CA ILE A 85 -16.87 -11.98 -4.04
C ILE A 85 -15.93 -11.76 -2.86
N GLN A 86 -16.08 -12.52 -1.77
CA GLN A 86 -15.11 -12.48 -0.66
C GLN A 86 -14.43 -13.83 -0.38
N ARG A 87 -14.96 -14.96 -0.89
CA ARG A 87 -14.35 -16.28 -0.69
C ARG A 87 -13.24 -16.62 -1.71
N THR A 88 -13.21 -15.98 -2.87
CA THR A 88 -12.27 -16.33 -3.95
C THR A 88 -10.92 -15.63 -3.78
N ILE A 89 -10.90 -14.38 -3.32
CA ILE A 89 -9.65 -13.58 -3.21
C ILE A 89 -8.75 -14.12 -2.09
N TYR A 90 -9.31 -14.53 -0.95
CA TYR A 90 -8.51 -15.07 0.16
C TYR A 90 -7.85 -16.42 -0.18
N LYS A 91 -8.44 -17.21 -1.10
CA LYS A 91 -7.85 -18.48 -1.56
C LYS A 91 -6.70 -18.30 -2.55
N ILE A 92 -6.73 -17.25 -3.38
CA ILE A 92 -5.66 -16.98 -4.35
C ILE A 92 -4.40 -16.45 -3.65
N LEU A 93 -4.56 -15.62 -2.61
CA LEU A 93 -3.42 -15.05 -1.88
C LEU A 93 -2.73 -16.06 -0.95
N THR A 94 -3.44 -17.08 -0.47
CA THR A 94 -2.86 -18.10 0.43
C THR A 94 -2.27 -19.31 -0.30
N THR A 95 -2.70 -19.60 -1.53
CA THR A 95 -2.13 -20.69 -2.36
C THR A 95 -0.75 -20.35 -2.94
N ALA A 96 -0.35 -19.08 -2.98
CA ALA A 96 0.99 -18.67 -3.40
C ALA A 96 2.09 -18.87 -2.32
N ARG A 97 1.73 -19.27 -1.08
CA ARG A 97 2.68 -19.47 0.03
C ARG A 97 3.02 -20.95 0.31
N VAL A 98 2.51 -21.89 -0.48
CA VAL A 98 2.75 -23.34 -0.30
C VAL A 98 3.31 -23.96 -1.57
N ASN A 99 4.38 -23.36 -2.14
CA ASN A 99 5.17 -23.96 -3.22
C ASN A 99 6.64 -23.45 -3.18
N SER A 100 7.25 -23.51 -2.00
CA SER A 100 8.71 -23.50 -1.80
C SER A 100 9.06 -24.44 -0.67
#